data_AF-A0A8T6P155-F1
#
_entry.id   AF-A0A8T6P155-F1
#
_cell.length_a   1.000
_cell.length_b   1.000
_cell.length_c   1.000
_cell.angle_alpha   90.00
_cell.angle_beta   90.00
_cell.angle_gamma   90.00
#
_symmetry.space_group_name_H-M   'P 1'
#
loop_
_entity.id
_entity.type
_entity.pdbx_description
1 polymer ?
#
loop_
_entity_poly.entity_id
_entity_poly.type
_entity_poly.pdbx_seq_one_letter_code
_entity_poly.pdbx_strand_id
1 'polypeptide(L)'
;MIEMQQAGSAFETLRRALEEVMTIESITRDGTDTPLRARGELTLPADKAFDRLRPVYEQFGYTPRMYKDEGTVVIDALPGVFGQEDYGIPWGPILLFIVTLISVFFVGANMSDELPVPFLQALALQMGAAVEGVPDAQIPTTEQFNDALMMGVLYAGSLLGILGAHEMGHFLMARRHKVDTTPPFFIPLPINILGTLGAVIAMREPAPNRRIQFDIGVAGPIAGLIVTVPVLIIGLTLSEVRSRQEIIDELPTAQLDPAIIEPVSYTHL
;
A
#
# COMPACT_ATOMS: atom_id res chain seq x y z
N MET A 1 20.25 7.83 43.87
CA MET A 1 20.84 6.52 44.23
C MET A 1 20.02 5.32 43.72
N ILE A 2 18.71 5.43 43.49
CA ILE A 2 17.88 4.32 43.00
C ILE A 2 18.02 4.09 41.47
N GLU A 3 18.14 5.14 40.66
CA GLU A 3 18.34 5.04 39.20
C GLU A 3 19.66 4.35 38.79
N MET A 4 20.76 4.62 39.50
CA MET A 4 22.05 3.98 39.21
C MET A 4 22.06 2.47 39.50
N GLN A 5 21.21 2.01 40.43
CA GLN A 5 21.14 0.60 40.81
C GLN A 5 20.24 -0.21 39.84
N GLN A 6 19.18 0.40 39.30
CA GLN A 6 18.36 -0.20 38.24
C GLN A 6 19.09 -0.28 36.88
N ALA A 7 19.91 0.72 36.55
CA ALA A 7 20.71 0.71 35.32
C ALA A 7 21.79 -0.39 35.29
N GLY A 8 22.25 -0.84 36.46
CA GLY A 8 23.19 -1.97 36.58
C GLY A 8 22.51 -3.34 36.38
N SER A 9 21.32 -3.54 36.96
CA SER A 9 20.58 -4.81 36.83
C SER A 9 19.99 -5.04 35.44
N ALA A 10 19.55 -3.98 34.76
CA ALA A 10 19.05 -4.05 33.39
C ALA A 10 20.17 -4.50 32.42
N PHE A 11 21.35 -3.90 32.52
CA PHE A 11 22.50 -4.26 31.70
C PHE A 11 22.90 -5.73 31.87
N GLU A 12 23.00 -6.21 33.11
CA GLU A 12 23.37 -7.61 33.35
C GLU A 12 22.32 -8.60 32.81
N THR A 13 21.04 -8.26 32.90
CA THR A 13 19.94 -9.10 32.40
C THR A 13 19.96 -9.16 30.87
N LEU A 14 20.10 -8.01 30.20
CA LEU A 14 20.22 -7.95 28.74
C LEU A 14 21.47 -8.68 28.24
N ARG A 15 22.61 -8.51 28.94
CA ARG A 15 23.86 -9.21 28.64
C ARG A 15 23.69 -10.72 28.73
N ARG A 16 23.03 -11.24 29.76
CA ARG A 16 22.76 -12.68 29.90
C ARG A 16 21.86 -13.20 28.78
N ALA A 17 20.82 -12.44 28.42
CA ALA A 17 19.95 -12.80 27.31
C ALA A 17 20.70 -12.87 25.97
N LEU A 18 21.66 -11.96 25.74
CA LEU A 18 22.56 -12.02 24.59
C LEU A 18 23.44 -13.26 24.60
N GLU A 19 24.03 -13.62 25.75
CA GLU A 19 24.86 -14.83 25.89
C GLU A 19 24.10 -16.12 25.58
N GLU A 20 22.77 -16.15 25.73
CA GLU A 20 21.94 -17.30 25.37
C GLU A 20 21.80 -17.49 23.85
N VAL A 21 21.96 -16.44 23.05
CA VAL A 21 21.63 -16.46 21.60
C VAL A 21 22.81 -16.15 20.68
N MET A 22 23.92 -15.65 21.23
CA MET A 22 25.14 -15.37 20.48
C MET A 22 26.41 -15.56 21.30
N THR A 23 27.49 -15.95 20.62
CA THR A 23 28.84 -15.85 21.13
C THR A 23 29.29 -14.41 20.99
N ILE A 24 29.54 -13.74 22.12
CA ILE A 24 29.84 -12.31 22.17
C ILE A 24 31.35 -12.09 21.99
N GLU A 25 31.73 -11.33 20.96
CA GLU A 25 33.10 -10.87 20.74
C GLU A 25 33.37 -9.54 21.44
N SER A 26 32.40 -8.62 21.39
CA SER A 26 32.49 -7.32 22.07
C SER A 26 31.12 -6.78 22.46
N ILE A 27 31.08 -6.06 23.57
CA ILE A 27 29.92 -5.26 23.99
C ILE A 27 30.38 -3.82 24.18
N THR A 28 29.71 -2.90 23.50
CA THR A 28 29.88 -1.47 23.67
C THR A 28 28.64 -0.90 24.36
N ARG A 29 28.86 -0.05 25.36
CA ARG A 29 27.81 0.72 26.03
C ARG A 29 27.87 2.14 25.50
N ASP A 30 27.01 2.49 24.55
CA ASP A 30 27.01 3.83 23.96
C ASP A 30 26.05 4.72 24.75
N GLY A 31 26.62 5.59 25.57
CA GLY A 31 25.87 6.44 26.48
C GLY A 31 25.29 7.63 25.75
N THR A 32 24.14 7.48 25.10
CA THR A 32 23.10 8.51 24.92
C THR A 32 21.91 8.02 24.07
N ASP A 33 22.12 7.09 23.12
CA ASP A 33 21.06 6.71 22.14
C ASP A 33 20.94 5.19 21.89
N THR A 34 21.95 4.37 22.22
CA THR A 34 21.88 2.89 22.16
C THR A 34 22.56 2.27 23.40
N PRO A 35 21.81 1.93 24.45
CA PRO A 35 22.41 1.57 25.75
C PRO A 35 23.22 0.27 25.71
N LEU A 36 23.06 -0.55 24.68
CA LEU A 36 23.77 -1.81 24.53
C LEU A 36 23.92 -2.19 23.07
N ARG A 37 25.17 -2.35 22.63
CA ARG A 37 25.54 -2.87 21.31
C ARG A 37 26.44 -4.08 21.49
N ALA A 38 26.01 -5.25 21.01
CA ALA A 38 26.78 -6.48 21.07
C ALA A 38 27.17 -6.94 19.67
N ARG A 39 28.43 -7.34 19.48
CA ARG A 39 28.93 -7.94 18.23
C ARG A 39 29.40 -9.37 18.46
N GLY A 40 29.18 -10.24 17.49
CA GLY A 40 29.70 -11.61 17.48
C GLY A 40 28.94 -12.54 16.54
N GLU A 41 28.87 -13.82 16.87
CA GLU A 41 28.23 -14.84 16.04
C GLU A 41 26.99 -15.42 16.71
N LEU A 42 25.87 -15.49 15.99
CA LEU A 42 24.64 -16.10 16.50
C LEU A 42 24.84 -17.62 16.68
N THR A 43 24.49 -18.11 17.87
CA THR A 43 24.44 -19.56 18.15
C THR A 43 23.11 -20.17 17.72
N LEU A 44 22.10 -19.33 17.52
CA LEU A 44 20.77 -19.71 17.06
C LEU A 44 20.44 -19.07 15.70
N PRO A 45 19.52 -19.66 14.93
CA PRO A 45 18.90 -18.97 13.81
C PRO A 45 18.34 -17.59 14.22
N ALA A 46 18.52 -16.58 13.36
CA ALA A 46 18.22 -15.17 13.68
C ALA A 46 16.75 -14.92 14.10
N ASP A 47 15.81 -15.67 13.54
CA ASP A 47 14.40 -15.66 13.94
C ASP A 47 14.20 -16.10 15.40
N LYS A 48 14.84 -17.20 15.80
CA LYS A 48 14.76 -17.72 17.17
C LYS A 48 15.49 -16.84 18.17
N ALA A 49 16.64 -16.28 17.79
CA ALA A 49 17.37 -15.32 18.61
C ALA A 49 16.50 -14.08 18.89
N PHE A 50 15.82 -13.54 17.87
CA PHE A 50 14.92 -12.39 18.02
C PHE A 50 13.77 -12.68 18.98
N ASP A 51 13.05 -13.79 18.75
CA ASP A 51 11.90 -14.22 19.57
C ASP A 51 12.29 -14.40 21.05
N ARG A 52 13.56 -14.75 21.32
CA ARG A 52 14.09 -14.96 22.66
C ARG A 52 14.52 -13.64 23.34
N LEU A 53 15.14 -12.74 22.58
CA LEU A 53 15.63 -11.46 23.09
C LEU A 53 14.50 -10.46 23.33
N ARG A 54 13.50 -10.43 22.45
CA ARG A 54 12.45 -9.40 22.45
C ARG A 54 11.77 -9.23 23.82
N PRO A 55 11.22 -10.27 24.48
CA PRO A 55 10.52 -10.09 25.76
C PRO A 55 11.41 -9.54 26.87
N VAL A 56 12.71 -9.85 26.84
CA VAL A 56 13.67 -9.36 27.83
C VAL A 56 14.00 -7.89 27.56
N TYR A 57 14.22 -7.53 26.30
CA TYR A 57 14.52 -6.16 25.89
C TYR A 57 13.34 -5.21 26.16
N GLU A 58 12.11 -5.65 25.84
CA GLU A 58 10.89 -4.87 26.04
C GLU A 58 10.63 -4.55 27.52
N GLN A 59 10.96 -5.48 28.44
CA GLN A 59 10.87 -5.25 29.90
C GLN A 59 11.70 -4.06 30.38
N PHE A 60 12.77 -3.73 29.67
CA PHE A 60 13.67 -2.62 30.01
C PHE A 60 13.47 -1.40 29.10
N GLY A 61 12.42 -1.37 28.29
CA GLY A 61 12.15 -0.20 27.44
C GLY A 61 12.90 -0.20 26.11
N TYR A 62 13.43 -1.35 25.67
CA TYR A 62 14.27 -1.45 24.48
C TYR A 62 13.70 -2.42 23.44
N THR A 63 14.05 -2.20 22.18
CA THR A 63 13.76 -3.14 21.09
C THR A 63 15.08 -3.66 20.50
N PRO A 64 15.29 -4.99 20.40
CA PRO A 64 16.52 -5.54 19.83
C PRO A 64 16.51 -5.41 18.31
N ARG A 65 17.52 -4.78 17.71
CA ARG A 65 17.72 -4.72 16.26
C ARG A 65 18.93 -5.56 15.87
N MET A 66 18.77 -6.47 14.91
CA MET A 66 19.87 -7.30 14.42
C MET A 66 20.24 -7.00 12.97
N TYR A 67 21.54 -6.90 12.70
CA TYR A 67 22.08 -6.75 11.35
C TYR A 67 23.49 -7.34 11.28
N LYS A 68 24.03 -7.43 10.07
CA LYS A 68 25.39 -7.93 9.84
C LYS A 68 26.28 -6.75 9.47
N ASP A 69 27.41 -6.60 10.16
CA ASP A 69 28.37 -5.51 10.00
C ASP A 69 29.79 -6.11 9.95
N GLU A 70 30.54 -5.80 8.90
CA GLU A 70 31.91 -6.31 8.67
C GLU A 70 32.08 -7.84 8.84
N GLY A 71 31.03 -8.62 8.54
CA GLY A 71 31.06 -10.08 8.65
C GLY A 71 30.54 -10.64 9.98
N THR A 72 30.38 -9.81 11.01
CA THR A 72 29.88 -10.18 12.34
C THR A 72 28.40 -9.77 12.50
N VAL A 73 27.65 -10.49 13.34
CA VAL A 73 26.27 -10.10 13.70
C VAL A 73 26.32 -9.07 14.81
N VAL A 74 25.56 -8.00 14.64
CA VAL A 74 25.44 -6.90 15.59
C VAL A 74 24.00 -6.84 16.10
N ILE A 75 23.85 -6.75 17.42
CA ILE A 75 22.57 -6.59 18.11
C ILE A 75 22.60 -5.28 18.89
N ASP A 76 21.75 -4.32 18.48
CA ASP A 76 21.61 -3.02 19.12
C ASP A 76 20.31 -2.98 19.94
N ALA A 77 20.36 -2.41 21.15
CA ALA A 77 19.18 -2.04 21.93
C ALA A 77 18.70 -0.66 21.48
N LEU A 78 17.61 -0.59 20.71
CA LEU A 78 16.98 0.67 20.35
C LEU A 78 16.11 1.18 21.51
N PRO A 79 16.17 2.47 21.89
CA PRO A 79 15.30 3.06 22.90
C PRO A 79 13.85 3.06 22.42
N GLY A 80 12.93 2.62 23.29
CA GLY A 80 11.51 2.48 23.01
C GLY A 80 11.09 1.02 22.87
N VAL A 81 9.92 0.71 23.45
CA VAL A 81 9.17 -0.53 23.19
C VAL A 81 8.21 -0.20 22.06
N PHE A 82 8.42 -0.77 20.88
CA PHE A 82 7.46 -0.66 19.80
C PHE A 82 6.31 -1.68 20.05
N GLY A 83 5.06 -1.19 20.18
CA GLY A 83 3.85 -1.97 20.53
C GLY A 83 3.57 -2.03 22.05
N GLN A 84 2.36 -1.89 22.61
CA GLN A 84 0.97 -2.03 22.17
C GLN A 84 0.16 -0.79 22.53
N GLU A 85 -0.34 -0.03 21.55
CA GLU A 85 -1.52 0.82 21.81
C GLU A 85 -2.77 -0.03 21.59
N ASP A 86 -3.67 -0.02 22.56
CA ASP A 86 -4.96 -0.72 22.52
C ASP A 86 -5.69 -0.43 21.21
N TYR A 87 -6.03 -1.49 20.48
CA TYR A 87 -6.83 -1.43 19.26
C TYR A 87 -8.29 -1.10 19.60
N GLY A 88 -8.58 0.17 19.90
CA GLY A 88 -9.90 0.74 19.66
C GLY A 88 -10.24 0.69 18.16
N ILE A 89 -11.52 0.77 17.80
CA ILE A 89 -11.94 0.86 16.39
C ILE A 89 -11.21 2.06 15.77
N PRO A 90 -10.35 1.87 14.75
CA PRO A 90 -9.56 2.94 14.18
C PRO A 90 -10.43 3.74 13.21
N TRP A 91 -11.25 4.64 13.75
CA TRP A 91 -12.15 5.49 12.98
C TRP A 91 -11.43 6.32 11.90
N GLY A 92 -10.15 6.68 12.13
CA GLY A 92 -9.32 7.41 11.17
C GLY A 92 -9.16 6.64 9.84
N PRO A 93 -8.53 5.46 9.81
CA PRO A 93 -8.43 4.59 8.63
C PRO A 93 -9.78 4.29 7.95
N ILE A 94 -10.85 4.10 8.73
CA ILE A 94 -12.18 3.84 8.18
C ILE A 94 -12.70 5.08 7.44
N LEU A 95 -12.62 6.26 8.05
CA LEU A 95 -13.00 7.52 7.41
C LEU A 95 -12.17 7.76 6.14
N LEU A 96 -10.86 7.55 6.21
CA LEU A 96 -9.96 7.68 5.06
C LEU A 96 -10.33 6.72 3.92
N PHE A 97 -10.68 5.47 4.25
CA PHE A 97 -11.18 4.52 3.26
C PHE A 97 -12.47 4.99 2.62
N ILE A 98 -13.44 5.48 3.40
CA ILE A 98 -14.71 5.99 2.88
C ILE A 98 -14.48 7.20 1.96
N VAL A 99 -13.64 8.16 2.36
CA VAL A 99 -13.32 9.32 1.53
C VAL A 99 -12.59 8.89 0.25
N THR A 100 -11.68 7.92 0.34
CA THR A 100 -10.98 7.37 -0.84
C THR A 100 -11.94 6.64 -1.76
N LEU A 101 -12.86 5.86 -1.22
CA LEU A 101 -13.91 5.19 -1.99
C LEU A 101 -14.75 6.19 -2.77
N ILE A 102 -15.23 7.26 -2.13
CA ILE A 102 -15.99 8.33 -2.78
C ILE A 102 -15.15 9.01 -3.85
N SER A 103 -13.88 9.30 -3.57
CA SER A 103 -12.95 9.97 -4.48
C SER A 103 -12.67 9.14 -5.74
N VAL A 104 -12.31 7.87 -5.58
CA VAL A 104 -12.05 6.94 -6.68
C VAL A 104 -13.31 6.65 -7.49
N PHE A 105 -14.45 6.45 -6.82
CA PHE A 105 -15.75 6.31 -7.47
C PHE A 105 -16.07 7.54 -8.32
N PHE A 106 -15.89 8.74 -7.76
CA PHE A 106 -16.16 9.99 -8.48
C PHE A 106 -15.28 10.11 -9.73
N VAL A 107 -13.98 9.83 -9.63
CA VAL A 107 -13.09 9.85 -10.79
C VAL A 107 -13.55 8.84 -11.84
N GLY A 108 -13.83 7.59 -11.46
CA GLY A 108 -14.32 6.56 -12.38
C GLY A 108 -15.65 6.91 -13.06
N ALA A 109 -16.59 7.52 -12.32
CA ALA A 109 -17.88 7.92 -12.88
C ALA A 109 -17.75 9.06 -13.91
N ASN A 110 -16.73 9.93 -13.79
CA ASN A 110 -16.44 10.96 -14.80
C ASN A 110 -15.63 10.42 -15.99
N MET A 111 -15.22 9.14 -15.99
CA MET A 111 -14.54 8.51 -17.12
C MET A 111 -15.51 7.89 -18.14
N SER A 112 -16.82 7.88 -17.89
CA SER A 112 -17.77 7.36 -18.89
C SER A 112 -17.92 8.36 -20.04
N ASP A 113 -17.59 7.94 -21.25
CA ASP A 113 -17.70 8.78 -22.46
C ASP A 113 -19.15 9.21 -22.77
N GLU A 114 -20.13 8.47 -22.24
CA GLU A 114 -21.57 8.71 -22.41
C GLU A 114 -22.13 9.88 -21.58
N LEU A 115 -21.36 10.42 -20.63
CA LEU A 115 -21.86 11.46 -19.73
C LEU A 115 -21.54 12.87 -20.28
N PRO A 116 -22.55 13.65 -20.72
CA PRO A 116 -22.34 14.95 -21.37
C PRO A 116 -21.89 16.06 -20.40
N VAL A 117 -22.04 15.85 -19.09
CA VAL A 117 -21.72 16.82 -18.03
C VAL A 117 -20.97 16.11 -16.89
N PRO A 118 -20.20 16.83 -16.06
CA PRO A 118 -19.55 16.23 -14.89
C PRO A 118 -20.54 15.53 -13.96
N PHE A 119 -20.10 14.44 -13.33
CA PHE A 119 -20.97 13.56 -12.55
C PHE A 119 -21.80 14.27 -11.47
N LEU A 120 -21.24 15.30 -10.79
CA LEU A 120 -22.00 16.06 -9.78
C LEU A 120 -23.17 16.85 -10.38
N GLN A 121 -23.02 17.37 -11.60
CA GLN A 121 -24.11 18.07 -12.29
C GLN A 121 -25.16 17.06 -12.78
N ALA A 122 -24.72 15.93 -13.32
CA ALA A 122 -25.61 14.83 -13.70
C ALA A 122 -26.44 14.33 -12.50
N LEU A 123 -25.80 14.15 -11.34
CA LEU A 123 -26.47 13.77 -10.10
C LEU A 123 -27.50 14.83 -9.66
N ALA A 124 -27.14 16.11 -9.70
CA ALA A 124 -28.05 17.19 -9.34
C ALA A 124 -29.29 17.23 -10.26
N LEU A 125 -29.09 17.12 -11.58
CA LEU A 125 -30.18 17.05 -12.56
C LEU A 125 -31.07 15.82 -12.33
N GLN A 126 -30.49 14.66 -12.06
CA GLN A 126 -31.23 13.42 -11.76
C GLN A 126 -32.05 13.54 -10.46
N MET A 127 -31.60 14.35 -9.51
CA MET A 127 -32.34 14.68 -8.28
C MET A 127 -33.41 15.77 -8.49
N GLY A 128 -33.60 16.25 -9.72
CA GLY A 128 -34.57 17.30 -10.05
C GLY A 128 -34.10 18.72 -9.69
N ALA A 129 -32.81 18.91 -9.41
CA ALA A 129 -32.26 20.24 -9.20
C ALA A 129 -32.05 20.97 -10.53
N ALA A 130 -32.39 22.26 -10.57
CA ALA A 130 -32.03 23.11 -11.70
C ALA A 130 -30.53 23.45 -11.62
N VAL A 131 -29.78 23.10 -12.67
CA VAL A 131 -28.36 23.45 -12.81
C VAL A 131 -28.24 24.52 -13.89
N GLU A 132 -27.85 25.72 -13.49
CA GLU A 132 -27.63 26.82 -14.43
C GLU A 132 -26.47 26.49 -15.38
N GLY A 133 -26.64 26.84 -16.66
CA GLY A 133 -25.57 26.71 -17.66
C GLY A 133 -25.49 25.34 -18.34
N VAL A 134 -26.36 24.38 -18.01
CA VAL A 134 -26.47 23.11 -18.74
C VAL A 134 -27.55 23.25 -19.83
N PRO A 135 -27.20 23.17 -21.13
CA PRO A 135 -28.18 23.15 -22.20
C PRO A 135 -29.09 21.92 -22.13
N ASP A 136 -30.36 22.03 -22.56
CA ASP A 136 -31.31 20.91 -22.56
C ASP A 136 -30.77 19.66 -23.28
N ALA A 137 -29.96 19.85 -24.32
CA ALA A 137 -29.33 18.77 -25.09
C ALA A 137 -28.24 18.01 -24.31
N GLN A 138 -27.74 18.56 -23.20
CA GLN A 138 -26.73 17.94 -22.33
C GLN A 138 -27.33 17.37 -21.04
N ILE A 139 -28.65 17.38 -20.90
CA ILE A 139 -29.30 16.72 -19.76
C ILE A 139 -29.10 15.20 -19.96
N PRO A 140 -28.38 14.53 -19.06
CA PRO A 140 -28.10 13.10 -19.20
C PRO A 140 -29.40 12.31 -19.09
N THR A 141 -29.54 11.29 -19.93
CA THR A 141 -30.61 10.29 -19.80
C THR A 141 -30.35 9.41 -18.57
N THR A 142 -31.40 8.72 -18.10
CA THR A 142 -31.25 7.77 -16.98
C THR A 142 -30.30 6.63 -17.30
N GLU A 143 -30.23 6.20 -18.57
CA GLU A 143 -29.30 5.17 -19.03
C GLU A 143 -27.85 5.66 -18.92
N GLN A 144 -27.54 6.83 -19.48
CA GLN A 144 -26.21 7.45 -19.38
C GLN A 144 -25.76 7.65 -17.93
N PHE A 145 -26.68 8.05 -17.05
CA PHE A 145 -26.38 8.19 -15.63
C PHE A 145 -26.08 6.84 -14.95
N ASN A 146 -26.86 5.80 -15.27
CA ASN A 146 -26.62 4.46 -14.73
C ASN A 146 -25.30 3.86 -15.21
N ASP A 147 -24.92 4.11 -16.47
CA ASP A 147 -23.64 3.68 -17.02
C ASP A 147 -22.47 4.36 -16.32
N ALA A 148 -22.58 5.67 -16.05
CA ALA A 148 -21.60 6.39 -15.25
C ALA A 148 -21.46 5.82 -13.82
N LEU A 149 -22.58 5.47 -13.17
CA LEU A 149 -22.55 4.82 -11.85
C LEU A 149 -21.83 3.46 -11.92
N MET A 150 -22.16 2.65 -12.92
CA MET A 150 -21.55 1.33 -13.11
C MET A 150 -20.05 1.46 -13.35
N MET A 151 -19.64 2.40 -14.20
CA MET A 151 -18.23 2.71 -14.47
C MET A 151 -17.51 3.12 -13.18
N GLY A 152 -18.10 4.00 -12.38
CA GLY A 152 -17.58 4.38 -11.07
C GLY A 152 -17.39 3.19 -10.11
N VAL A 153 -18.37 2.28 -10.05
CA VAL A 153 -18.29 1.06 -9.21
C VAL A 153 -17.20 0.12 -9.70
N LEU A 154 -17.15 -0.18 -11.00
CA LEU A 154 -16.16 -1.09 -11.59
C LEU A 154 -14.73 -0.53 -11.42
N TYR A 155 -14.57 0.77 -11.65
CA TYR A 155 -13.30 1.47 -11.46
C TYR A 155 -12.85 1.45 -10.00
N ALA A 156 -13.71 1.84 -9.06
CA ALA A 156 -13.39 1.83 -7.64
C ALA A 156 -13.13 0.42 -7.10
N GLY A 157 -13.96 -0.56 -7.49
CA GLY A 157 -13.81 -1.95 -7.08
C GLY A 157 -12.51 -2.58 -7.58
N SER A 158 -12.15 -2.34 -8.84
CA SER A 158 -10.89 -2.84 -9.41
C SER A 158 -9.67 -2.20 -8.76
N LEU A 159 -9.61 -0.86 -8.72
CA LEU A 159 -8.44 -0.14 -8.21
C LEU A 159 -8.23 -0.36 -6.71
N LEU A 160 -9.28 -0.19 -5.90
CA LEU A 160 -9.19 -0.39 -4.45
C LEU A 160 -9.01 -1.86 -4.09
N GLY A 161 -9.57 -2.78 -4.88
CA GLY A 161 -9.35 -4.21 -4.72
C GLY A 161 -7.87 -4.58 -4.88
N ILE A 162 -7.22 -4.08 -5.94
CA ILE A 162 -5.81 -4.35 -6.22
C ILE A 162 -4.90 -3.72 -5.16
N LEU A 163 -5.09 -2.42 -4.87
CA LEU A 163 -4.30 -1.69 -3.87
C LEU A 163 -4.50 -2.28 -2.46
N GLY A 164 -5.76 -2.57 -2.12
CA GLY A 164 -6.12 -3.17 -0.85
C GLY A 164 -5.49 -4.55 -0.68
N ALA A 165 -5.54 -5.39 -1.70
CA ALA A 165 -4.87 -6.70 -1.68
C ALA A 165 -3.35 -6.58 -1.55
N HIS A 166 -2.74 -5.61 -2.25
CA HIS A 166 -1.31 -5.32 -2.16
C HIS A 166 -0.88 -4.98 -0.73
N GLU A 167 -1.50 -3.98 -0.11
CA GLU A 167 -1.16 -3.58 1.25
C GLU A 167 -1.55 -4.64 2.29
N MET A 168 -2.64 -5.36 2.06
CA MET A 168 -3.03 -6.49 2.91
C MET A 168 -1.99 -7.61 2.86
N GLY A 169 -1.36 -7.86 1.70
CA GLY A 169 -0.24 -8.80 1.57
C GLY A 169 0.92 -8.43 2.48
N HIS A 170 1.34 -7.17 2.48
CA HIS A 170 2.37 -6.66 3.38
C HIS A 170 1.95 -6.80 4.86
N PHE A 171 0.73 -6.39 5.20
CA PHE A 171 0.20 -6.43 6.57
C PHE A 171 0.10 -7.85 7.14
N LEU A 172 -0.46 -8.79 6.36
CA LEU A 172 -0.61 -10.18 6.77
C LEU A 172 0.75 -10.85 6.97
N MET A 173 1.72 -10.55 6.11
CA MET A 173 3.06 -11.12 6.24
C MET A 173 3.83 -10.51 7.41
N ALA A 174 3.70 -9.21 7.65
CA ALA A 174 4.25 -8.56 8.84
C ALA A 174 3.67 -9.15 10.13
N ARG A 175 2.35 -9.34 10.20
CA ARG A 175 1.68 -10.01 11.33
C ARG A 175 2.15 -11.44 11.51
N ARG A 176 2.34 -12.20 10.43
CA ARG A 176 2.87 -13.57 10.49
C ARG A 176 4.26 -13.61 11.12
N HIS A 177 5.09 -12.61 10.86
CA HIS A 177 6.42 -12.45 11.45
C HIS A 177 6.44 -11.69 12.78
N LYS A 178 5.27 -11.39 13.36
CA LYS A 178 5.10 -10.61 14.60
C LYS A 178 5.79 -9.24 14.56
N VAL A 179 5.83 -8.62 13.38
CA VAL A 179 6.32 -7.25 13.17
C VAL A 179 5.17 -6.26 13.34
N ASP A 180 5.34 -5.25 14.21
CA ASP A 180 4.32 -4.24 14.47
C ASP A 180 4.14 -3.29 13.27
N THR A 181 2.91 -3.25 12.76
CA THR A 181 2.50 -2.45 11.60
C THR A 181 1.12 -1.88 11.82
N THR A 182 0.86 -0.72 11.22
CA THR A 182 -0.51 -0.21 11.17
C THR A 182 -1.37 -1.07 10.24
N PRO A 183 -2.70 -1.14 10.47
CA PRO A 183 -3.62 -1.59 9.43
C PRO A 183 -3.45 -0.76 8.15
N PRO A 184 -3.80 -1.32 6.97
CA PRO A 184 -3.82 -0.55 5.74
C PRO A 184 -4.77 0.63 5.83
N PHE A 185 -4.33 1.80 5.39
CA PHE A 185 -5.19 2.96 5.18
C PHE A 185 -4.95 3.58 3.81
N PHE A 186 -6.02 4.09 3.22
CA PHE A 186 -6.02 4.65 1.88
C PHE A 186 -5.89 6.17 1.95
N ILE A 187 -5.25 6.77 0.93
CA ILE A 187 -5.04 8.21 0.87
C ILE A 187 -5.86 8.76 -0.32
N PRO A 188 -6.91 9.55 -0.08
CA PRO A 188 -7.76 10.08 -1.15
C PRO A 188 -7.05 11.19 -1.92
N LEU A 189 -7.26 11.23 -3.24
CA LEU A 189 -6.84 12.35 -4.07
C LEU A 189 -7.75 12.48 -5.31
N PRO A 190 -8.88 13.20 -5.23
CA PRO A 190 -9.89 13.24 -6.30
C PRO A 190 -9.44 14.02 -7.54
N ILE A 191 -8.30 14.70 -7.47
CA ILE A 191 -7.79 15.55 -8.55
C ILE A 191 -6.89 14.80 -9.54
N ASN A 192 -6.48 13.56 -9.23
CA ASN A 192 -5.67 12.75 -10.14
C ASN A 192 -6.55 11.73 -10.90
N ILE A 193 -5.97 11.12 -11.94
CA ILE A 193 -6.65 10.11 -12.78
C ILE A 193 -7.04 8.86 -11.97
N LEU A 194 -6.41 8.61 -10.83
CA LEU A 194 -6.65 7.43 -10.01
C LEU A 194 -7.74 7.64 -8.95
N GLY A 195 -8.05 8.89 -8.57
CA GLY A 195 -8.85 9.23 -7.40
C GLY A 195 -8.21 8.91 -6.05
N THR A 196 -6.95 8.47 -6.02
CA THR A 196 -6.20 8.10 -4.81
C THR A 196 -4.69 8.28 -5.01
N LEU A 197 -3.97 8.53 -3.92
CA LEU A 197 -2.50 8.43 -3.87
C LEU A 197 -2.01 7.00 -3.61
N GLY A 198 -2.92 6.07 -3.34
CA GLY A 198 -2.63 4.69 -2.99
C GLY A 198 -3.07 4.34 -1.58
N ALA A 199 -2.64 3.17 -1.13
CA ALA A 199 -2.76 2.72 0.24
C ALA A 199 -1.36 2.47 0.79
N VAL A 200 -1.20 2.59 2.10
CA VAL A 200 0.09 2.34 2.76
C VAL A 200 -0.12 1.65 4.10
N ILE A 201 0.91 0.90 4.49
CA ILE A 201 1.14 0.51 5.89
C ILE A 201 2.33 1.28 6.45
N ALA A 202 2.27 1.63 7.74
CA ALA A 202 3.42 2.14 8.47
C ALA A 202 4.03 1.01 9.30
N MET A 203 5.30 0.70 9.02
CA MET A 203 6.11 -0.12 9.92
C MET A 203 6.45 0.68 11.16
N ARG A 204 6.05 0.18 12.33
CA ARG A 204 6.30 0.84 13.62
C ARG A 204 7.64 0.44 14.20
N GLU A 205 8.16 -0.69 13.78
CA GLU A 205 9.47 -1.19 14.15
C GLU A 205 10.25 -1.68 12.92
N PRO A 206 11.60 -1.66 12.96
CA PRO A 206 12.41 -2.26 11.91
C PRO A 206 12.21 -3.77 11.81
N ALA A 207 12.22 -4.30 10.57
CA ALA A 207 12.19 -5.75 10.37
C ALA A 207 13.40 -6.43 11.06
N PRO A 208 13.20 -7.57 11.76
CA PRO A 208 14.26 -8.20 12.57
C PRO A 208 15.49 -8.64 11.79
N ASN A 209 15.32 -8.99 10.51
CA ASN A 209 16.40 -9.39 9.61
C ASN A 209 15.98 -9.23 8.14
N ARG A 210 16.96 -9.31 7.22
CA ARG A 210 16.75 -9.14 5.78
C ARG A 210 15.81 -10.17 5.15
N ARG A 211 15.73 -11.38 5.70
CA ARG A 211 14.83 -12.43 5.19
C ARG A 211 13.38 -12.05 5.46
N ILE A 212 13.06 -11.63 6.68
CA ILE A 212 11.72 -11.14 7.02
C ILE A 212 11.37 -9.89 6.22
N GLN A 213 12.33 -8.97 6.06
CA GLN A 213 12.12 -7.77 5.24
C GLN A 213 11.79 -8.14 3.78
N PHE A 214 12.48 -9.12 3.22
CA PHE A 214 12.21 -9.62 1.87
C PHE A 214 10.84 -10.30 1.78
N ASP A 215 10.52 -11.17 2.75
CA ASP A 215 9.25 -11.89 2.81
C ASP A 215 8.06 -10.92 2.88
N ILE A 216 8.14 -9.88 3.73
CA ILE A 216 7.15 -8.82 3.79
C ILE A 216 7.12 -8.03 2.47
N GLY A 217 8.28 -7.66 1.93
CA GLY A 217 8.39 -6.86 0.71
C GLY A 217 7.83 -7.55 -0.54
N VAL A 218 7.92 -8.89 -0.64
CA VAL A 218 7.39 -9.63 -1.80
C VAL A 218 5.90 -9.98 -1.66
N ALA A 219 5.39 -10.08 -0.42
CA ALA A 219 4.01 -10.49 -0.17
C ALA A 219 2.97 -9.54 -0.78
N GLY A 220 3.20 -8.22 -0.73
CA GLY A 220 2.29 -7.23 -1.30
C GLY A 220 2.14 -7.34 -2.82
N PRO A 221 3.25 -7.28 -3.60
CA PRO A 221 3.21 -7.50 -5.05
C PRO A 221 2.54 -8.80 -5.47
N ILE A 222 2.78 -9.91 -4.76
CA ILE A 222 2.15 -11.21 -5.06
C ILE A 222 0.63 -11.14 -4.81
N ALA A 223 0.21 -10.60 -3.66
CA ALA A 223 -1.20 -10.49 -3.31
C ALA A 223 -1.94 -9.56 -4.30
N GLY A 224 -1.34 -8.43 -4.66
CA GLY A 224 -1.87 -7.54 -5.69
C GLY A 224 -2.01 -8.24 -7.04
N LEU A 225 -0.98 -8.96 -7.49
CA LEU A 225 -1.00 -9.68 -8.77
C LEU A 225 -2.11 -10.74 -8.83
N ILE A 226 -2.35 -11.47 -7.73
CA ILE A 226 -3.44 -12.46 -7.64
C ILE A 226 -4.81 -11.83 -7.91
N VAL A 227 -5.02 -10.58 -7.50
CA VAL A 227 -6.28 -9.84 -7.75
C VAL A 227 -6.27 -9.16 -9.12
N THR A 228 -5.14 -8.59 -9.54
CA THR A 228 -5.01 -7.93 -10.84
C THR A 228 -5.29 -8.87 -12.01
N VAL A 229 -4.85 -10.13 -11.95
CA VAL A 229 -5.01 -11.08 -13.07
C VAL A 229 -6.50 -11.35 -13.39
N PRO A 230 -7.36 -11.75 -12.43
CA PRO A 230 -8.79 -11.88 -12.67
C PRO A 230 -9.45 -10.57 -13.12
N VAL A 231 -9.12 -9.45 -12.49
CA VAL A 231 -9.66 -8.13 -12.85
C VAL A 231 -9.32 -7.77 -14.30
N LEU A 232 -8.08 -8.03 -14.72
CA LEU A 232 -7.63 -7.81 -16.09
C LEU A 232 -8.40 -8.70 -17.07
N ILE A 233 -8.56 -9.99 -16.77
CA ILE A 233 -9.33 -10.91 -17.63
C ILE A 233 -10.77 -10.41 -17.78
N ILE A 234 -11.43 -10.05 -16.68
CA ILE A 234 -12.80 -9.53 -16.70
C ILE A 234 -12.86 -8.23 -17.52
N GLY A 235 -11.94 -7.29 -17.28
CA GLY A 235 -11.87 -6.02 -18.03
C GLY A 235 -11.69 -6.25 -19.53
N LEU A 236 -10.83 -7.19 -19.94
CA LEU A 236 -10.65 -7.55 -21.35
C LEU A 236 -11.90 -8.20 -21.96
N THR A 237 -12.66 -8.98 -21.19
CA THR A 237 -13.92 -9.58 -21.68
C THR A 237 -15.05 -8.57 -21.81
N LEU A 238 -15.01 -7.47 -21.06
CA LEU A 238 -16.00 -6.40 -21.10
C LEU A 238 -15.61 -5.27 -22.07
N SER A 239 -14.35 -5.25 -22.53
CA SER A 239 -13.85 -4.24 -23.46
C SER A 239 -14.53 -4.36 -24.82
N GLU A 240 -14.96 -3.22 -25.36
CA GLU A 240 -15.34 -3.12 -26.76
C GLU A 240 -14.08 -3.20 -27.64
N VAL A 241 -14.13 -3.98 -28.73
CA VAL A 241 -13.07 -4.07 -29.72
C VAL A 241 -13.52 -3.29 -30.95
N ARG A 242 -12.93 -2.11 -31.17
CA ARG A 242 -13.18 -1.30 -32.36
C ARG A 242 -12.09 -1.52 -33.41
N SER A 243 -12.48 -1.57 -34.68
CA SER A 243 -11.54 -1.67 -35.80
C SER A 243 -10.89 -0.31 -36.08
N ARG A 244 -9.70 -0.35 -36.69
CA ARG A 244 -9.00 0.86 -37.14
C ARG A 244 -9.87 1.68 -38.10
N GLN A 245 -10.63 1.01 -38.96
CA GLN A 245 -11.44 1.69 -39.98
C GLN A 245 -12.61 2.44 -39.35
N GLU A 246 -13.31 1.84 -38.37
CA GLU A 246 -14.39 2.50 -37.63
C GLU A 246 -13.88 3.76 -36.92
N ILE A 247 -12.68 3.72 -36.32
CA ILE A 247 -12.05 4.89 -35.70
C ILE A 247 -11.71 5.97 -36.75
N ILE A 248 -11.19 5.58 -37.92
CA ILE A 248 -10.85 6.51 -39.01
C ILE A 248 -12.10 7.17 -39.59
N ASP A 249 -13.19 6.43 -39.71
CA ASP A 249 -14.44 6.91 -40.31
C ASP A 249 -15.18 7.91 -39.39
N GLU A 250 -14.93 7.88 -38.08
CA GLU A 250 -15.47 8.83 -37.09
C GLU A 250 -14.60 10.09 -36.92
N LEU A 251 -13.37 10.11 -37.44
CA LEU A 251 -12.51 11.30 -37.34
C LEU A 251 -13.03 12.44 -38.23
N PRO A 252 -13.08 13.69 -37.72
CA PRO A 252 -13.35 14.84 -38.56
C PRO A 252 -12.33 14.90 -39.71
N THR A 253 -12.81 14.93 -40.95
CA THR A 253 -12.01 14.87 -42.19
C THR A 253 -10.88 15.91 -42.27
N ALA A 254 -10.90 16.93 -41.41
CA ALA A 254 -9.89 17.98 -41.29
C ALA A 254 -8.57 17.56 -40.59
N GLN A 255 -8.46 16.37 -40.01
CA GLN A 255 -7.27 15.91 -39.27
C GLN A 255 -6.55 14.70 -39.91
N LEU A 256 -7.01 14.22 -41.06
CA LEU A 256 -6.37 13.10 -41.75
C LEU A 256 -5.20 13.60 -42.60
N ASP A 257 -3.98 13.33 -42.14
CA ASP A 257 -2.79 13.42 -43.01
C ASP A 257 -2.95 12.38 -44.13
N PRO A 258 -2.92 12.79 -45.42
CA PRO A 258 -3.04 11.86 -46.55
C PRO A 258 -1.99 10.73 -46.53
N ALA A 259 -0.86 10.90 -45.82
CA ALA A 259 0.14 9.84 -45.64
C ALA A 259 -0.33 8.66 -44.76
N ILE A 260 -1.40 8.82 -43.96
CA ILE A 260 -1.97 7.75 -43.11
C ILE A 260 -3.03 6.92 -43.87
N ILE A 261 -3.55 7.47 -44.97
CA ILE A 261 -4.68 6.92 -45.74
C ILE A 261 -4.22 5.98 -46.86
N GLU A 262 -2.99 6.14 -47.38
CA GLU A 262 -2.56 5.25 -48.48
C GLU A 262 -2.34 3.81 -48.00
N PRO A 263 -3.01 2.82 -48.62
CA PRO A 263 -2.73 1.42 -48.34
C PRO A 263 -1.31 1.09 -48.82
N VAL A 264 -0.45 0.67 -47.91
CA VAL A 264 0.84 0.07 -48.26
C VAL A 264 0.55 -1.16 -49.13
N SER A 265 0.70 -1.00 -50.45
CA SER A 265 0.60 -2.10 -51.41
C SER A 265 1.77 -3.04 -51.18
N TYR A 266 1.55 -4.12 -50.43
CA TYR A 266 2.44 -5.27 -50.44
C TYR A 266 2.33 -5.94 -51.81
N THR A 267 3.20 -5.52 -52.74
CA THR A 267 3.41 -6.27 -53.97
C THR A 267 4.27 -7.47 -53.59
N HIS A 268 3.66 -8.65 -53.56
CA HIS A 268 4.41 -9.90 -53.50
C HIS A 268 5.30 -10.02 -54.75
N LEU A 269 6.62 -10.04 -54.54
CA LEU A 269 7.61 -10.65 -55.43
C LEU A 269 8.57 -11.48 -54.58
#